data_AF-A0A6A3GYA2-F1
#
_entry.id   AF-A0A6A3GYA2-F1
#
_cell.length_a   1.000
_cell.length_b   1.000
_cell.length_c   1.000
_cell.angle_alpha   90.00
_cell.angle_beta   90.00
_cell.angle_gamma   90.00
#
_symmetry.space_group_name_H-M   'P 1'
#
loop_
_entity.id
_entity.type
_entity.pdbx_description
1 polymer ?
#
loop_
_entity_poly.entity_id
_entity_poly.type
_entity_poly.pdbx_seq_one_letter_code
_entity_poly.pdbx_strand_id
1 'polypeptide(L)'
;MTSVSKAFNYIVSTTQEDQQVGKILAGWNSEAEHCLPTLRVFDPVVANKARQLQDSLFSCAFGFAEPLNLRDDVIEVLMAVAILHYHDILKLSPEGPYIKHIQQKNRQHGISEPELASWSLTMHSDLIKRMKRSRPEKQAVSPSVNDVVEKQTVLIKQQMDMISSLSS
;
A
#
# COMPACT_ATOMS: atom_id res chain seq x y z
N MET A 1 -30.87 14.50 -12.82
CA MET A 1 -30.24 13.71 -11.73
C MET A 1 -30.71 14.28 -10.40
N THR A 2 -31.25 13.46 -9.50
CA THR A 2 -31.78 13.89 -8.19
C THR A 2 -30.65 14.06 -7.17
N SER A 3 -30.78 15.01 -6.24
CA SER A 3 -29.78 15.31 -5.19
C SER A 3 -29.35 14.07 -4.39
N VAL A 4 -30.28 13.14 -4.19
CA VAL A 4 -30.05 11.85 -3.50
C VAL A 4 -29.08 10.95 -4.27
N SER A 5 -29.19 10.88 -5.59
CA SER A 5 -28.27 10.08 -6.42
C SER A 5 -26.84 10.64 -6.40
N LYS A 6 -26.69 11.96 -6.23
CA LYS A 6 -25.38 12.61 -6.08
C LYS A 6 -24.76 12.32 -4.71
N ALA A 7 -25.55 12.30 -3.64
CA ALA A 7 -25.08 11.96 -2.29
C ALA A 7 -24.69 10.48 -2.17
N PHE A 8 -25.45 9.56 -2.77
CA PHE A 8 -25.08 8.15 -2.81
C PHE A 8 -23.82 7.90 -3.64
N ASN A 9 -23.72 8.53 -4.82
CA ASN A 9 -22.47 8.46 -5.60
C ASN A 9 -21.30 9.01 -4.79
N TYR A 10 -21.47 10.17 -4.15
CA TYR A 10 -20.43 10.75 -3.30
C TYR A 10 -19.99 9.77 -2.22
N ILE A 11 -20.90 9.19 -1.43
CA ILE A 11 -20.57 8.22 -0.36
C ILE A 11 -19.86 6.96 -0.90
N VAL A 12 -20.27 6.47 -2.07
CA VAL A 12 -19.70 5.26 -2.68
C VAL A 12 -18.35 5.55 -3.34
N SER A 13 -18.15 6.74 -3.91
CA SER A 13 -16.94 7.12 -4.63
C SER A 13 -15.92 7.86 -3.76
N THR A 14 -16.27 8.38 -2.58
CA THR A 14 -15.37 9.24 -1.78
C THR A 14 -14.07 8.54 -1.48
N THR A 15 -14.10 7.25 -1.10
CA THR A 15 -12.86 6.52 -0.79
C THR A 15 -11.93 6.44 -2.00
N GLN A 16 -12.47 6.28 -3.21
CA GLN A 16 -11.67 6.23 -4.43
C GLN A 16 -11.17 7.62 -4.84
N GLU A 17 -12.03 8.64 -4.71
CA GLU A 17 -11.68 10.05 -4.98
C GLU A 17 -10.62 10.56 -4.00
N ASP A 18 -10.77 10.29 -2.71
CA ASP A 18 -9.81 10.63 -1.66
C ASP A 18 -8.47 9.91 -1.87
N GLN A 19 -8.49 8.65 -2.31
CA GLN A 19 -7.28 7.94 -2.71
C GLN A 19 -6.62 8.60 -3.92
N GLN A 20 -7.38 9.02 -4.93
CA GLN A 20 -6.83 9.73 -6.10
C GLN A 20 -6.23 11.09 -5.71
N VAL A 21 -6.92 11.86 -4.88
CA VAL A 21 -6.41 13.14 -4.35
C VAL A 21 -5.15 12.91 -3.53
N GLY A 22 -5.16 11.90 -2.64
CA GLY A 22 -4.00 11.49 -1.85
C GLY A 22 -2.78 11.13 -2.72
N LYS A 23 -2.99 10.42 -3.83
CA LYS A 23 -1.92 10.12 -4.81
C LYS A 23 -1.34 11.39 -5.40
N ILE A 24 -2.19 12.28 -5.90
CA ILE A 24 -1.75 13.53 -6.54
C ILE A 24 -0.96 14.38 -5.55
N LEU A 25 -1.44 14.52 -4.31
CA LEU A 25 -0.75 15.26 -3.26
C LEU A 25 0.59 14.63 -2.84
N ALA A 26 0.70 13.29 -2.90
CA ALA A 26 1.96 12.58 -2.69
C ALA A 26 2.92 12.66 -3.90
N GLY A 27 2.56 13.38 -4.98
CA GLY A 27 3.34 13.49 -6.21
C GLY A 27 3.25 12.27 -7.12
N TRP A 28 2.26 11.40 -6.91
CA TRP A 28 2.04 10.18 -7.69
C TRP A 28 1.01 10.41 -8.79
N ASN A 29 1.09 9.59 -9.85
CA ASN A 29 0.06 9.55 -10.90
C ASN A 29 -1.23 8.93 -10.33
N SER A 30 -2.40 9.54 -10.60
CA SER A 30 -3.72 9.05 -10.16
C SER A 30 -3.99 7.60 -10.60
N GLU A 31 -3.47 7.22 -11.78
CA GLU A 31 -3.65 5.90 -12.41
C GLU A 31 -2.56 4.90 -12.03
N ALA A 32 -1.55 5.28 -11.23
CA ALA A 32 -0.52 4.33 -10.82
C ALA A 32 -1.11 3.32 -9.82
N GLU A 33 -0.91 2.03 -10.10
CA GLU A 33 -1.18 0.96 -9.16
C GLU A 33 -0.16 1.02 -8.02
N HIS A 34 -0.64 0.92 -6.78
CA HIS A 34 0.21 1.04 -5.60
C HIS A 34 1.12 -0.18 -5.51
N CYS A 35 2.43 0.04 -5.68
CA CYS A 35 3.41 -0.97 -5.33
C CYS A 35 4.03 -0.57 -3.98
N LEU A 36 3.60 -1.21 -2.91
CA LEU A 36 4.20 -1.01 -1.58
C LEU A 36 5.46 -1.88 -1.43
N PRO A 37 6.51 -1.39 -0.74
CA PRO A 37 7.62 -2.25 -0.37
C PRO A 37 7.12 -3.34 0.61
N THR A 38 7.71 -4.52 0.54
CA THR A 38 7.29 -5.70 1.31
C THR A 38 8.52 -6.42 1.84
N LEU A 39 8.40 -7.02 3.02
CA LEU A 39 9.44 -7.88 3.59
C LEU A 39 9.40 -9.28 2.99
N ARG A 40 8.34 -9.63 2.24
CA ARG A 40 8.13 -10.95 1.63
C ARG A 40 9.12 -11.28 0.50
N VAL A 41 9.92 -10.31 0.08
CA VAL A 41 11.01 -10.51 -0.89
C VAL A 41 12.18 -11.30 -0.30
N PHE A 42 12.33 -11.29 1.02
CA PHE A 42 13.46 -11.92 1.69
C PHE A 42 13.31 -13.43 1.81
N ASP A 43 14.45 -14.12 1.83
CA ASP A 43 14.48 -15.52 2.23
C ASP A 43 14.08 -15.67 3.72
N PRO A 44 13.70 -16.88 4.16
CA PRO A 44 13.21 -17.09 5.53
C PRO A 44 14.17 -16.64 6.64
N VAL A 45 15.49 -16.69 6.42
CA VAL A 45 16.49 -16.32 7.43
C VAL A 45 16.50 -14.80 7.60
N VAL A 46 16.59 -14.06 6.51
CA VAL A 46 16.56 -12.60 6.51
C VAL A 46 15.19 -12.09 6.98
N ALA A 47 14.10 -12.71 6.52
CA ALA A 47 12.75 -12.35 6.94
C ALA A 47 12.56 -12.51 8.46
N ASN A 48 13.11 -13.56 9.06
CA ASN A 48 13.05 -13.76 10.51
C ASN A 48 13.86 -12.69 11.26
N LYS A 49 15.06 -12.34 10.78
CA LYS A 49 15.89 -11.30 11.37
C LYS A 49 15.24 -9.91 11.27
N ALA A 50 14.61 -9.61 10.12
CA ALA A 50 13.84 -8.39 9.93
C ALA A 50 12.63 -8.31 10.87
N ARG A 51 11.94 -9.43 11.12
CA ARG A 51 10.83 -9.50 12.09
C ARG A 51 11.29 -9.25 13.52
N GLN A 52 12.40 -9.86 13.95
CA GLN A 52 12.96 -9.61 15.29
C GLN A 52 13.34 -8.13 15.48
N LEU A 53 13.91 -7.51 14.44
CA LEU A 53 14.21 -6.09 14.45
C LEU A 53 12.93 -5.24 14.51
N GLN A 54 11.88 -5.61 13.75
CA GLN A 54 10.56 -4.97 13.75
C GLN A 54 9.94 -4.96 15.16
N ASP A 55 9.88 -6.12 15.81
CA ASP A 55 9.33 -6.26 17.16
C ASP A 55 10.10 -5.39 18.17
N SER A 56 11.42 -5.35 18.03
CA SER A 56 12.29 -4.55 18.92
C SER A 56 12.20 -3.04 18.66
N LEU A 57 12.04 -2.61 17.41
CA LEU A 57 11.87 -1.18 17.07
C LEU A 57 10.49 -0.67 17.50
N PHE A 58 9.44 -1.46 17.27
CA PHE A 58 8.06 -1.02 17.51
C PHE A 58 7.58 -1.30 18.94
N SER A 59 8.25 -2.18 19.69
CA SER A 59 8.04 -2.30 21.15
C SER A 59 8.40 -1.02 21.92
N CYS A 60 9.23 -0.15 21.35
CA CYS A 60 9.63 1.12 21.95
C CYS A 60 8.65 2.28 21.70
N ALA A 61 7.42 2.02 21.22
CA ALA A 61 6.35 3.01 21.21
C ALA A 61 5.97 3.35 22.67
N PHE A 62 6.74 4.27 23.26
CA PHE A 62 6.69 4.63 24.67
C PHE A 62 5.31 5.18 25.03
N GLY A 63 4.66 4.62 26.07
CA GLY A 63 3.41 5.15 26.62
C GLY A 63 2.12 4.45 26.20
N PHE A 64 2.18 3.39 25.39
CA PHE A 64 1.00 2.57 25.08
C PHE A 64 0.94 1.34 25.99
N ALA A 65 -0.20 1.15 26.66
CA ALA A 65 -0.45 -0.01 27.53
C ALA A 65 -0.74 -1.29 26.73
N GLU A 66 -1.16 -1.14 25.48
CA GLU A 66 -1.42 -2.22 24.55
C GLU A 66 -0.44 -2.17 23.37
N PRO A 67 -0.13 -3.31 22.73
CA PRO A 67 0.61 -3.32 21.47
C PRO A 67 -0.04 -2.37 20.47
N LEU A 68 0.76 -1.84 19.53
CA LEU A 68 0.25 -0.99 18.45
C LEU A 68 -0.97 -1.69 17.82
N ASN A 69 -2.16 -1.08 17.92
CA ASN A 69 -3.40 -1.58 17.30
C ASN A 69 -3.37 -1.31 15.79
N LEU A 70 -2.32 -1.80 15.15
CA LEU A 70 -2.07 -1.74 13.72
C LEU A 70 -2.21 -3.16 13.19
N ARG A 71 -2.80 -3.27 12.00
CA ARG A 71 -2.82 -4.55 11.29
C ARG A 71 -1.40 -4.99 10.95
N ASP A 72 -1.15 -6.29 10.96
CA ASP A 72 0.17 -6.86 10.67
C ASP A 72 0.75 -6.41 9.33
N ASP A 73 -0.10 -6.23 8.31
CA ASP A 73 0.32 -5.74 7.00
C ASP A 73 0.78 -4.28 7.02
N VAL A 74 0.18 -3.44 7.87
CA VAL A 74 0.64 -2.06 8.07
C VAL A 74 1.99 -2.04 8.76
N ILE A 75 2.18 -2.87 9.79
CA ILE A 75 3.45 -2.99 10.52
C ILE A 75 4.56 -3.50 9.57
N GLU A 76 4.23 -4.48 8.72
CA GLU A 76 5.11 -4.99 7.66
C GLU A 76 5.58 -3.86 6.73
N VAL A 77 4.63 -3.07 6.20
CA VAL A 77 4.94 -1.97 5.28
C VAL A 77 5.75 -0.87 5.96
N LEU A 78 5.44 -0.51 7.20
CA LEU A 78 6.20 0.49 7.95
C LEU A 78 7.66 0.06 8.15
N MET A 79 7.88 -1.20 8.51
CA MET A 79 9.22 -1.76 8.64
C MET A 79 9.96 -1.79 7.29
N ALA A 80 9.25 -2.19 6.24
CA ALA A 80 9.77 -2.20 4.88
C ALA A 80 10.25 -0.80 4.44
N VAL A 81 9.43 0.24 4.67
CA VAL A 81 9.77 1.64 4.40
C VAL A 81 10.97 2.10 5.23
N ALA A 82 11.03 1.74 6.51
CA ALA A 82 12.14 2.09 7.39
C ALA A 82 13.48 1.51 6.89
N ILE A 83 13.51 0.22 6.53
CA ILE A 83 14.70 -0.40 5.94
C ILE A 83 15.08 0.27 4.61
N LEU A 84 14.11 0.45 3.73
CA LEU A 84 14.33 0.99 2.38
C LEU A 84 15.01 2.36 2.43
N HIS A 85 14.52 3.26 3.28
CA HIS A 85 14.98 4.65 3.35
C HIS A 85 16.02 4.94 4.44
N TYR A 86 16.50 3.92 5.17
CA TYR A 86 17.48 4.12 6.24
C TYR A 86 18.70 4.94 5.79
N HIS A 87 19.32 4.60 4.67
CA HIS A 87 20.51 5.30 4.18
C HIS A 87 20.22 6.71 3.67
N ASP A 88 19.05 6.95 3.11
CA ASP A 88 18.63 8.30 2.68
C ASP A 88 18.48 9.20 3.90
N ILE A 89 17.80 8.71 4.94
CA ILE A 89 17.61 9.43 6.20
C ILE A 89 18.95 9.60 6.93
N LEU A 90 19.85 8.63 6.87
CA LEU A 90 21.19 8.70 7.47
C LEU A 90 22.01 9.86 6.87
N LYS A 91 21.92 10.07 5.55
CA LYS A 91 22.57 11.19 4.86
C LYS A 91 21.95 12.53 5.21
N LEU A 92 20.62 12.57 5.34
CA LEU A 92 19.88 13.80 5.62
C LEU A 92 19.98 14.25 7.07
N SER A 93 19.94 13.31 8.02
CA SER A 93 19.95 13.58 9.46
C SER A 93 20.66 12.46 10.23
N PRO A 94 22.02 12.45 10.22
CA PRO A 94 22.80 11.39 10.84
C PRO A 94 22.59 11.31 12.37
N GLU A 95 22.34 12.45 13.01
CA GLU A 95 22.13 12.54 14.45
C GLU A 95 20.66 12.43 14.87
N GLY A 96 19.76 12.19 13.91
CA GLY A 96 18.33 12.11 14.14
C GLY A 96 17.94 10.97 15.08
N PRO A 97 16.83 11.12 15.83
CA PRO A 97 16.38 10.10 16.79
C PRO A 97 16.11 8.76 16.11
N TYR A 98 15.57 8.78 14.88
CA TYR A 98 15.34 7.61 14.05
C TYR A 98 16.62 6.82 13.78
N ILE A 99 17.69 7.49 13.35
CA ILE A 99 18.97 6.85 13.02
C ILE A 99 19.61 6.26 14.26
N LYS A 100 19.66 7.02 15.36
CA LYS A 100 20.18 6.54 16.65
C LYS A 100 19.45 5.30 17.12
N HIS A 101 18.13 5.29 17.00
CA HIS A 101 17.30 4.17 17.41
C HIS A 101 17.55 2.93 16.56
N ILE A 102 17.54 3.04 15.22
CA ILE A 102 17.85 1.92 14.33
C ILE A 102 19.27 1.39 14.57
N GLN A 103 20.28 2.25 14.67
CA GLN A 103 21.65 1.82 14.94
C GLN A 103 21.78 1.08 16.28
N GLN A 104 21.08 1.55 17.32
CA GLN A 104 21.03 0.88 18.61
C GLN A 104 20.42 -0.52 18.49
N LYS A 105 19.26 -0.65 17.82
CA LYS A 105 18.60 -1.94 17.63
C LYS A 105 19.39 -2.88 16.71
N ASN A 106 20.01 -2.37 15.66
CA ASN A 106 20.90 -3.15 14.79
C ASN A 106 22.06 -3.75 15.58
N ARG A 107 22.69 -2.99 16.48
CA ARG A 107 23.74 -3.52 17.37
C ARG A 107 23.22 -4.64 18.28
N GLN A 108 22.00 -4.53 18.78
CA GLN A 108 21.38 -5.58 19.63
C GLN A 108 21.11 -6.88 18.85
N HIS A 109 20.70 -6.78 17.59
CA HIS A 109 20.39 -7.92 16.72
C HIS A 109 21.57 -8.40 15.86
N GLY A 110 22.76 -7.83 16.04
CA GLY A 110 23.95 -8.16 15.23
C GLY A 110 23.73 -7.91 13.73
N ILE A 111 23.00 -6.86 13.38
CA ILE A 111 22.78 -6.43 11.99
C ILE A 111 23.85 -5.41 11.64
N SER A 112 24.66 -5.75 10.65
CA SER A 112 25.69 -4.82 10.17
C SER A 112 25.09 -3.78 9.21
N GLU A 113 25.71 -2.61 9.11
CA GLU A 113 25.30 -1.60 8.12
C GLU A 113 25.27 -2.12 6.68
N PRO A 114 26.29 -2.85 6.16
CA PRO A 114 26.23 -3.40 4.80
C PRO A 114 25.14 -4.46 4.63
N GLU A 115 24.82 -5.22 5.69
CA GLU A 115 23.70 -6.15 5.67
C GLU A 115 22.37 -5.40 5.49
N LEU A 116 22.14 -4.33 6.27
CA LEU A 116 20.94 -3.50 6.12
C LEU A 116 20.88 -2.80 4.74
N ALA A 117 22.02 -2.38 4.20
CA ALA A 117 22.12 -1.84 2.84
C ALA A 117 21.68 -2.88 1.80
N SER A 118 22.11 -4.14 1.96
CA SER A 118 21.73 -5.24 1.07
C SER A 118 20.22 -5.52 1.12
N TRP A 119 19.59 -5.36 2.28
CA TRP A 119 18.15 -5.49 2.45
C TRP A 119 17.41 -4.39 1.68
N SER A 120 17.83 -3.13 1.86
CA SER A 120 17.27 -1.99 1.12
C SER A 120 17.39 -2.17 -0.39
N LEU A 121 18.56 -2.57 -0.90
CA LEU A 121 18.79 -2.82 -2.33
C LEU A 121 17.91 -3.95 -2.89
N THR A 122 17.75 -5.03 -2.13
CA THR A 122 16.89 -6.17 -2.51
C THR A 122 15.43 -5.71 -2.63
N MET A 123 14.94 -4.98 -1.64
CA MET A 123 13.59 -4.43 -1.64
C MET A 123 13.37 -3.41 -2.76
N HIS A 124 14.33 -2.52 -2.97
CA HIS A 124 14.28 -1.52 -4.05
C HIS A 124 14.21 -2.19 -5.42
N SER A 125 15.04 -3.22 -5.63
CA SER A 125 15.07 -3.98 -6.89
C SER A 125 13.75 -4.70 -7.14
N ASP A 126 13.16 -5.33 -6.12
CA ASP A 126 11.85 -5.96 -6.21
C ASP A 126 10.74 -4.94 -6.48
N LEU A 127 10.77 -3.81 -5.78
CA LEU A 127 9.80 -2.73 -5.94
C LEU A 127 9.79 -2.22 -7.40
N ILE A 128 10.96 -1.96 -7.99
CA ILE A 128 11.08 -1.57 -9.39
C ILE A 128 10.55 -2.65 -10.32
N LYS A 129 10.86 -3.93 -10.06
CA LYS A 129 10.39 -5.06 -10.88
C LYS A 129 8.86 -5.15 -10.85
N ARG A 130 8.25 -5.06 -9.66
CA ARG A 130 6.79 -5.09 -9.51
C ARG A 130 6.13 -3.89 -10.16
N MET A 131 6.69 -2.69 -9.99
CA MET A 131 6.19 -1.48 -10.65
C MET A 131 6.24 -1.54 -12.18
N LYS A 132 7.26 -2.22 -12.74
CA LYS A 132 7.33 -2.47 -14.19
C LYS A 132 6.30 -3.50 -14.66
N ARG A 133 6.00 -4.51 -13.83
CA ARG A 133 5.01 -5.57 -14.14
C ARG A 133 3.57 -5.08 -14.02
N SER A 134 3.28 -4.18 -13.08
CA SER A 134 1.95 -3.60 -12.87
C SER A 134 1.59 -2.49 -13.85
N ARG A 135 2.53 -2.04 -14.71
CA ARG A 135 2.18 -1.23 -15.87
C ARG A 135 1.68 -2.20 -16.95
N PRO A 136 0.37 -2.28 -17.25
CA PRO A 136 -0.05 -3.02 -18.42
C PRO A 136 0.61 -2.36 -19.62
N GLU A 137 1.18 -3.15 -20.53
CA GLU A 137 1.23 -2.71 -21.92
C GLU A 137 -0.18 -2.20 -22.24
N LYS A 138 -0.31 -0.92 -22.59
CA LYS A 138 -1.56 -0.36 -23.09
C LYS A 138 -1.88 -1.05 -24.42
N GLN A 139 -2.38 -2.29 -24.39
CA GLN A 139 -3.36 -2.70 -25.37
C GLN A 139 -4.64 -1.98 -24.98
N ALA A 140 -4.87 -0.87 -25.67
CA ALA A 140 -6.13 -0.16 -25.60
C ALA A 140 -7.23 -1.08 -26.16
N VAL A 141 -7.81 -1.92 -25.31
CA VAL A 141 -9.18 -2.37 -25.51
C VAL A 141 -10.02 -1.46 -24.62
N SER A 142 -10.39 -0.31 -25.17
CA SER A 142 -11.52 0.42 -24.63
C SER A 142 -12.70 -0.54 -24.51
N PRO A 143 -13.43 -0.60 -23.39
CA PRO A 143 -14.71 -1.27 -23.39
C PRO A 143 -15.53 -0.60 -24.49
N SER A 144 -15.83 -1.37 -25.55
CA SER A 144 -16.68 -0.90 -26.63
C SER A 144 -17.96 -0.37 -26.01
N VAL A 145 -18.46 0.77 -26.51
CA VAL A 145 -19.75 1.34 -26.08
C VAL A 145 -20.86 0.27 -26.09
N ASN A 146 -20.74 -0.73 -26.96
CA ASN A 146 -21.65 -1.88 -27.02
C ASN A 146 -21.65 -2.72 -25.74
N ASP A 147 -20.51 -2.93 -25.10
CA ASP A 147 -20.38 -3.78 -23.89
C ASP A 147 -21.02 -3.11 -22.66
N VAL A 148 -20.99 -1.76 -22.61
CA VAL A 148 -21.69 -0.97 -21.58
C VAL A 148 -23.19 -0.97 -21.83
N VAL A 149 -23.62 -0.78 -23.09
CA VAL A 149 -25.04 -0.79 -23.48
C VAL A 149 -25.66 -2.16 -23.24
N GLU A 150 -24.93 -3.25 -23.49
CA GLU A 150 -25.41 -4.61 -23.29
C GLU A 150 -25.61 -4.91 -21.79
N LYS A 151 -24.65 -4.56 -20.94
CA LYS A 151 -24.76 -4.67 -19.47
C LYS A 151 -25.91 -3.83 -18.92
N GLN A 152 -26.10 -2.62 -19.44
CA GLN A 152 -27.18 -1.73 -19.02
C GLN A 152 -28.57 -2.27 -19.45
N THR A 153 -28.65 -2.89 -20.62
CA THR A 153 -29.88 -3.54 -21.13
C THR A 153 -30.28 -4.73 -20.27
N VAL A 154 -29.31 -5.55 -19.84
CA VAL A 154 -29.57 -6.70 -18.94
C VAL A 154 -30.10 -6.23 -17.58
N LEU A 155 -29.52 -5.18 -17.01
CA LEU A 155 -29.93 -4.60 -15.73
C LEU A 155 -31.36 -4.05 -15.78
N ILE A 156 -31.72 -3.33 -16.85
CA ILE A 156 -33.08 -2.80 -17.03
C ILE A 156 -34.10 -3.94 -17.12
N LYS A 157 -33.75 -5.02 -17.83
CA LYS A 157 -34.64 -6.18 -17.98
C LYS A 157 -34.87 -6.89 -16.64
N GLN A 158 -33.82 -7.10 -15.86
CA GLN A 158 -33.93 -7.67 -14.50
C GLN A 158 -34.78 -6.81 -13.56
N GLN A 159 -34.67 -5.48 -13.66
CA GLN A 159 -35.49 -4.57 -12.87
C GLN A 159 -36.97 -4.60 -13.29
N MET A 160 -37.26 -4.68 -14.59
CA MET A 160 -38.63 -4.87 -15.09
C MET A 160 -39.25 -6.18 -14.59
N ASP A 161 -38.49 -7.27 -14.57
CA ASP A 161 -38.96 -8.58 -14.11
C ASP A 161 -39.18 -8.61 -12.58
N MET A 162 -38.36 -7.90 -11.80
CA MET A 162 -38.62 -7.70 -10.36
C MET A 162 -39.86 -6.85 -10.10
N ILE A 163 -40.10 -5.80 -10.89
CA ILE A 163 -41.27 -4.94 -10.71
C ILE A 163 -42.56 -5.67 -11.08
N SER A 164 -42.54 -6.49 -12.15
CA SER A 164 -43.71 -7.25 -12.58
C SER A 164 -44.06 -8.41 -11.64
N SER A 165 -43.04 -9.03 -11.01
CA SER A 165 -43.24 -10.05 -9.96
C SER A 165 -43.72 -9.46 -8.63
N LEU A 166 -43.48 -8.18 -8.36
CA LEU A 166 -44.03 -7.46 -7.20
C LEU A 166 -45.43 -6.89 -7.44
N SER A 167 -45.88 -6.79 -8.71
CA SER A 167 -47.22 -6.31 -9.08
C SER A 167 -48.24 -7.42 -9.33
N SER A 168 -47.87 -8.69 -9.06
CA SER A 168 -48.73 -9.88 -9.13
C SER A 168 -49.09 -10.37 -7.74
#